data_AF-A0A6P6MY55-F1
#
_entry.id   AF-A0A6P6MY55-F1
#
_cell.length_a   1.000
_cell.length_b   1.000
_cell.length_c   1.000
_cell.angle_alpha   90.00
_cell.angle_beta   90.00
_cell.angle_gamma   90.00
#
_symmetry.space_group_name_H-M   'P 1'
#
loop_
_entity.id
_entity.type
_entity.pdbx_description
1 polymer ?
#
loop_
_entity_poly.entity_id
_entity_poly.type
_entity_poly.pdbx_seq_one_letter_code
_entity_poly.pdbx_strand_id
1 'polypeptide(L)'
;MVCTSVSCLWTIFCLHLCFYVNTGIAQNTREVILLDSKAQQTELEWISSPPSGWEEISGLDENYTPIRTYQVCQVMEPNQNNWLRTNWIER
;
A
#
# COMPACT_ATOMS: atom_id res chain seq x y z
N MET A 1 35.82 -4.81 35.76
CA MET A 1 35.96 -3.65 36.66
C MET A 1 34.76 -2.75 36.43
N VAL A 2 33.77 -2.80 37.32
CA VAL A 2 32.57 -1.95 37.24
C VAL A 2 32.95 -0.61 37.88
N CYS A 3 32.88 0.48 37.13
CA CYS A 3 33.16 1.80 37.65
C CYS A 3 32.03 2.21 38.60
N THR A 4 32.31 2.26 39.90
CA THR A 4 31.34 2.59 40.97
C THR A 4 31.17 4.09 41.19
N SER A 5 31.84 4.93 40.39
CA SER A 5 31.70 6.38 40.49
C SER A 5 30.34 6.84 39.96
N VAL A 6 29.69 7.76 40.67
CA VAL A 6 28.38 8.33 40.33
C VAL A 6 28.38 8.90 38.90
N SER A 7 29.50 9.47 38.47
CA SER A 7 29.70 9.99 37.12
C SER A 7 29.59 8.92 36.04
N CYS A 8 30.08 7.70 36.29
CA CYS A 8 30.02 6.61 35.31
C CYS A 8 28.60 6.03 35.19
N LEU A 9 27.89 5.89 36.32
CA LEU A 9 26.49 5.48 36.33
C LEU A 9 25.60 6.45 35.55
N TRP A 10 25.88 7.77 35.66
CA TRP A 10 25.13 8.78 34.91
C TRP A 10 25.41 8.72 33.41
N THR A 11 26.66 8.50 32.99
CA THR A 11 26.98 8.31 31.57
C THR A 11 26.30 7.08 30.97
N ILE A 12 26.25 5.97 31.71
CA ILE A 12 25.58 4.74 31.29
C ILE A 12 24.07 4.97 31.22
N PHE A 13 23.48 5.65 32.20
CA PHE A 13 22.06 6.03 32.17
C PHE A 13 21.73 6.95 30.99
N CYS A 14 22.55 7.96 30.71
CA CYS A 14 22.38 8.84 29.56
C CYS A 14 22.48 8.08 28.24
N LEU A 15 23.45 7.18 28.08
CA LEU A 15 23.59 6.35 26.89
C LEU A 15 22.39 5.42 26.70
N HIS A 16 21.90 4.78 27.78
CA HIS A 16 20.69 3.96 27.71
C HIS A 16 19.44 4.78 27.37
N LEU A 17 19.30 5.98 27.92
CA LEU A 17 18.21 6.90 27.57
C LEU A 17 18.29 7.31 26.10
N CYS A 18 19.47 7.65 25.59
CA CYS A 18 19.68 7.98 24.18
C CYS A 18 19.36 6.78 23.26
N PHE A 19 19.68 5.56 23.67
CA PHE A 19 19.31 4.34 22.92
C PHE A 19 17.80 4.09 22.95
N TYR A 20 17.13 4.26 24.09
CA TYR A 20 15.67 4.14 24.19
C TYR A 20 14.91 5.20 23.38
N VAL A 21 15.48 6.40 23.20
CA VAL A 21 14.87 7.48 22.42
C VAL A 21 15.13 7.31 20.90
N ASN A 22 16.22 6.66 20.50
CA ASN A 22 16.57 6.46 19.08
C ASN A 22 15.92 5.25 18.41
N THR A 23 15.23 4.36 19.14
CA THR A 23 14.56 3.19 18.55
C THR A 23 13.26 3.50 17.81
N GLY A 24 12.80 4.76 17.83
CA GLY A 24 11.44 5.13 17.41
C GLY A 24 11.25 5.56 15.96
N ILE A 25 12.31 5.74 15.15
CA ILE A 25 12.14 6.22 13.77
C ILE A 25 12.74 5.21 12.81
N ALA A 26 12.06 4.09 12.65
CA ALA A 26 12.12 3.36 11.39
C ALA A 26 11.68 4.34 10.31
N GLN A 27 12.64 4.81 9.49
CA GLN A 27 12.30 5.60 8.32
C GLN A 27 11.54 4.69 7.36
N ASN A 28 10.21 4.75 7.43
CA ASN A 28 9.39 4.35 6.32
C ASN A 28 9.85 5.24 5.16
N THR A 29 10.50 4.65 4.18
CA THR A 29 10.76 5.27 2.88
C THR A 29 9.48 5.98 2.45
N ARG A 30 9.53 7.30 2.21
CA ARG A 30 8.33 8.09 1.91
C ARG A 30 7.71 7.63 0.59
N GLU A 31 6.88 6.60 0.64
CA GLU A 31 6.04 6.19 -0.48
C GLU A 31 5.01 7.30 -0.72
N VAL A 32 4.90 7.70 -1.99
CA VAL A 32 3.89 8.65 -2.45
C VAL A 32 2.95 7.86 -3.35
N ILE A 33 1.69 7.72 -2.92
CA ILE A 33 0.66 7.02 -3.68
C ILE A 33 0.09 7.99 -4.71
N LEU A 34 0.25 7.66 -5.99
CA LEU A 34 -0.28 8.46 -7.12
C LEU A 34 -1.67 7.96 -7.57
N LEU A 35 -1.96 6.68 -7.35
CA LEU A 35 -3.25 6.06 -7.62
C LEU A 35 -3.49 4.91 -6.65
N ASP A 36 -4.67 4.88 -6.05
CA ASP A 36 -5.18 3.76 -5.25
C ASP A 36 -6.59 3.41 -5.71
N SER A 37 -6.78 2.24 -6.31
CA SER A 37 -8.08 1.79 -6.78
C SER A 37 -9.02 1.37 -5.65
N LYS A 38 -8.50 1.01 -4.47
CA LYS A 38 -9.33 0.66 -3.30
C LYS A 38 -9.91 1.91 -2.63
N ALA A 39 -9.27 3.07 -2.77
CA ALA A 39 -9.71 4.31 -2.15
C ALA A 39 -10.99 4.88 -2.80
N GLN A 40 -11.30 4.51 -4.04
CA GLN A 40 -12.47 5.00 -4.76
C GLN A 40 -13.66 4.05 -4.61
N GLN A 41 -14.71 4.55 -3.94
CA GLN A 41 -15.93 3.79 -3.66
C GLN A 41 -16.99 3.88 -4.79
N THR A 42 -16.84 4.84 -5.70
CA THR A 42 -17.67 5.00 -6.91
C THR A 42 -17.11 4.19 -8.07
N GLU A 43 -17.78 4.18 -9.22
CA GLU A 43 -17.23 3.58 -10.45
C GLU A 43 -15.83 4.16 -10.76
N LEU A 44 -14.92 3.28 -11.19
CA LEU A 44 -13.54 3.64 -11.55
C LEU A 44 -13.44 4.21 -12.98
N GLU A 45 -14.41 3.84 -13.83
CA GLU A 45 -14.53 4.29 -15.22
C GLU A 45 -13.25 4.02 -16.05
N TRP A 46 -12.53 2.94 -15.73
CA TRP A 46 -11.41 2.50 -16.54
C TRP A 46 -11.91 1.94 -17.87
N ILE A 47 -11.10 2.13 -18.91
CA ILE A 47 -11.52 1.84 -20.28
C ILE A 47 -11.12 0.42 -20.63
N SER A 48 -12.12 -0.42 -20.91
CA SER A 48 -11.95 -1.77 -21.42
C SER A 48 -11.96 -1.81 -22.95
N SER A 49 -11.07 -2.62 -23.53
CA SER A 49 -11.01 -2.85 -24.99
C SER A 49 -10.62 -4.29 -25.30
N PRO A 50 -11.50 -5.09 -25.94
CA PRO A 50 -12.88 -4.76 -26.30
C PRO A 50 -13.77 -4.60 -25.04
N PRO A 51 -14.93 -3.94 -25.15
CA PRO A 51 -15.87 -3.78 -24.02
C PRO A 51 -16.37 -5.10 -23.43
N SER A 52 -16.33 -6.19 -24.21
CA SER A 52 -16.72 -7.53 -23.75
C SER A 52 -15.64 -8.23 -22.90
N GLY A 53 -14.43 -7.69 -22.82
CA GLY A 53 -13.31 -8.31 -22.11
C GLY A 53 -13.42 -8.13 -20.60
N TRP A 54 -12.99 -6.97 -20.13
CA TRP A 54 -13.01 -6.62 -18.70
C TRP A 54 -14.34 -5.99 -18.29
N GLU A 55 -14.94 -6.51 -17.22
CA GLU A 55 -16.18 -6.03 -16.61
C GLU A 55 -15.88 -5.46 -15.23
N GLU A 56 -16.45 -4.29 -14.91
CA GLU A 56 -16.39 -3.71 -13.56
C GLU A 56 -17.46 -4.36 -12.66
N ILE A 57 -17.04 -4.83 -11.49
CA ILE A 57 -17.89 -5.46 -10.49
C ILE A 57 -17.69 -4.84 -9.11
N SER A 58 -18.68 -5.07 -8.23
CA SER A 58 -18.59 -4.67 -6.83
C SER A 58 -17.99 -5.81 -6.01
N GLY A 59 -17.03 -5.51 -5.13
CA GLY A 59 -16.42 -6.45 -4.20
C GLY A 59 -16.36 -5.89 -2.77
N LEU A 60 -15.84 -6.71 -1.85
CA LEU A 60 -15.50 -6.31 -0.48
C LEU A 60 -14.03 -6.59 -0.25
N ASP A 61 -13.34 -5.68 0.45
CA ASP A 61 -11.97 -5.91 0.90
C ASP A 61 -11.90 -6.73 2.20
N GLU A 62 -10.68 -6.95 2.71
CA GLU A 62 -10.43 -7.65 3.97
C GLU A 62 -11.14 -7.05 5.20
N ASN A 63 -11.48 -5.77 5.14
CA ASN A 63 -12.14 -5.01 6.20
C ASN A 63 -13.64 -4.86 5.95
N TYR A 64 -14.20 -5.59 4.97
CA TYR A 64 -15.59 -5.49 4.52
C TYR A 64 -15.97 -4.10 3.97
N THR A 65 -15.00 -3.35 3.44
CA THR A 65 -15.24 -2.09 2.75
C THR A 65 -15.67 -2.37 1.32
N PRO A 66 -16.74 -1.74 0.81
CA PRO A 66 -17.10 -1.81 -0.61
C PRO A 66 -15.98 -1.26 -1.50
N ILE A 67 -15.57 -2.06 -2.48
CA ILE A 67 -14.55 -1.71 -3.48
C ILE A 67 -15.04 -2.02 -4.90
N ARG A 68 -14.44 -1.36 -5.90
CA ARG A 68 -14.60 -1.73 -7.30
C ARG A 68 -13.45 -2.63 -7.74
N THR A 69 -13.76 -3.67 -8.50
CA THR A 69 -12.76 -4.55 -9.12
C THR A 69 -13.12 -4.81 -10.58
N TYR A 70 -12.14 -5.18 -11.39
CA TYR A 70 -12.37 -5.60 -12.77
C TYR A 70 -12.11 -7.10 -12.90
N GLN A 71 -12.98 -7.80 -13.62
CA GLN A 71 -12.84 -9.23 -13.90
C GLN A 71 -12.95 -9.53 -15.40
N VAL A 72 -12.35 -10.65 -15.82
CA VAL A 72 -12.48 -11.21 -17.17
C VAL A 72 -12.58 -12.73 -17.06
N CYS A 73 -13.63 -13.34 -17.62
CA CYS A 73 -13.91 -14.78 -17.48
C CYS A 73 -14.35 -15.43 -18.80
N GLN A 74 -13.56 -15.23 -19.86
CA GLN A 74 -13.82 -15.78 -21.19
C GLN A 74 -12.93 -17.00 -21.49
N VAL A 75 -12.81 -17.89 -20.51
CA VAL A 75 -11.86 -19.04 -20.51
C VAL A 75 -12.07 -20.04 -21.64
N MET A 76 -13.28 -20.07 -22.22
CA MET A 76 -13.61 -20.98 -23.32
C MET A 76 -13.21 -20.42 -24.69
N GLU A 77 -12.87 -19.13 -24.78
CA GLU A 77 -12.66 -18.48 -26.06
C GLU A 77 -11.18 -18.44 -26.46
N PRO A 78 -10.81 -18.92 -27.65
CA PRO A 78 -9.44 -18.86 -28.14
C PRO A 78 -9.05 -17.43 -28.55
N ASN A 79 -7.74 -17.15 -28.60
CA ASN A 79 -7.18 -15.90 -29.14
C ASN A 79 -7.66 -14.61 -28.44
N GLN A 80 -7.77 -14.65 -27.12
CA GLN A 80 -8.17 -13.50 -26.30
C GLN A 80 -7.13 -12.36 -26.30
N ASN A 81 -7.60 -11.11 -26.33
CA ASN A 81 -6.76 -9.91 -26.22
C ASN A 81 -7.53 -8.77 -25.53
N ASN A 82 -7.68 -8.89 -24.21
CA ASN A 82 -8.52 -8.01 -23.39
C ASN A 82 -7.66 -6.98 -22.64
N TRP A 83 -7.75 -5.72 -23.03
CA TRP A 83 -7.06 -4.58 -22.41
C TRP A 83 -7.95 -3.87 -21.40
N LEU A 84 -7.33 -3.39 -20.32
CA LEU A 84 -7.94 -2.50 -19.34
C LEU A 84 -6.97 -1.34 -19.09
N ARG A 85 -7.46 -0.11 -19.20
CA ARG A 85 -6.64 1.10 -19.06
C ARG A 85 -7.20 2.00 -17.97
N THR A 86 -6.35 2.39 -17.03
CA THR A 86 -6.67 3.39 -16.01
C THR A 86 -6.94 4.77 -16.63
N ASN A 87 -7.41 5.68 -15.78
CA ASN A 87 -7.33 7.11 -16.06
C ASN A 87 -5.87 7.58 -16.04
N TRP A 88 -5.66 8.81 -16.50
CA TRP A 88 -4.34 9.45 -16.47
C TRP A 88 -3.83 9.59 -15.03
N ILE A 89 -2.57 9.23 -14.80
CA ILE A 89 -1.89 9.34 -13.51
C ILE A 89 -0.78 10.38 -13.66
N GLU A 90 -0.88 11.48 -12.92
CA GLU A 90 0.17 12.51 -12.87
C GLU A 90 1.41 12.00 -12.12
N ARG A 91 2.60 12.46 -12.52
CA ARG A 91 3.89 12.04 -11.95
C ARG A 91 4.49 13.12 -11.07
#